data_AF-A0AAW8SRY5-F1
#
_entry.id   AF-A0AAW8SRY5-F1
#
_cell.length_a   1.000
_cell.length_b   1.000
_cell.length_c   1.000
_cell.angle_alpha   90.00
_cell.angle_beta   90.00
_cell.angle_gamma   90.00
#
_symmetry.space_group_name_H-M   'P 1'
#
loop_
_entity.id
_entity.type
_entity.pdbx_description
1 polymer ?
#
loop_
_entity_poly.entity_id
_entity_poly.type
_entity_poly.pdbx_seq_one_letter_code
_entity_poly.pdbx_strand_id
1 'polypeptide(L)'
;MNYIRRFFVVIALYIMSLFYPFIYGLLKDLLLSSSNSMNYILGSFVIAISIILNIGLVFYFAKNLGFIGFDKEFFTKRNFALIFLGFILLRMIAYIGYLILENQGGNATINDQLIWKTFSQGNPIITVLMMAIAAPIMEEIIFRGAIINYWLKDFPIIGVLVSSIIFASLHSTSNITSYFIYFFMGFVLAILFFKTKRIEVSIGAHILNNLLPAISIIFSL
;
A
#
# COMPACT_ATOMS: atom_id res chain seq x y z
N MET A 1 23.47 16.24 -10.29
CA MET A 1 23.89 15.06 -9.50
C MET A 1 22.92 14.69 -8.36
N ASN A 2 22.27 15.65 -7.69
CA ASN A 2 21.40 15.34 -6.54
C ASN A 2 20.11 14.54 -6.89
N TYR A 3 19.42 14.84 -8.00
CA TYR A 3 18.19 14.11 -8.37
C TYR A 3 18.42 12.65 -8.73
N ILE A 4 19.50 12.35 -9.46
CA ILE A 4 19.89 10.97 -9.83
C ILE A 4 20.16 10.15 -8.57
N ARG A 5 20.91 10.70 -7.61
CA ARG A 5 21.16 10.03 -6.33
C ARG A 5 19.85 9.76 -5.59
N ARG A 6 18.95 10.75 -5.49
CA ARG A 6 17.66 10.57 -4.80
C ARG A 6 16.80 9.50 -5.48
N PHE A 7 16.80 9.45 -6.81
CA PHE A 7 16.10 8.41 -7.58
C PHE A 7 16.58 7.00 -7.21
N PHE A 8 17.89 6.76 -7.17
CA PHE A 8 18.41 5.44 -6.76
C PHE A 8 18.11 5.10 -5.30
N VAL A 9 18.05 6.10 -4.41
CA VAL A 9 17.60 5.90 -3.02
C VAL A 9 16.13 5.48 -2.97
N VAL A 10 15.25 6.09 -3.78
CA VAL A 10 13.84 5.67 -3.89
C VAL A 10 13.75 4.21 -4.36
N ILE A 11 14.52 3.82 -5.38
CA ILE A 11 14.56 2.43 -5.86
C ILE A 11 15.04 1.49 -4.76
N ALA A 12 16.11 1.84 -4.04
CA ALA A 12 16.64 1.02 -2.95
C ALA A 12 15.59 0.83 -1.84
N LEU A 13 14.89 1.89 -1.44
CA LEU A 13 13.81 1.82 -0.46
C LEU A 13 12.63 0.97 -0.95
N TYR A 14 12.26 1.07 -2.24
CA TYR A 14 11.21 0.24 -2.83
C TYR A 14 11.58 -1.24 -2.83
N ILE A 15 12.80 -1.59 -3.29
CA ILE A 15 13.28 -2.98 -3.25
C ILE A 15 13.28 -3.51 -1.82
N MET A 16 13.72 -2.66 -0.88
CA MET A 16 13.76 -2.99 0.53
C MET A 16 12.36 -3.21 1.14
N SER A 17 11.34 -2.48 0.69
CA SER A 17 9.96 -2.68 1.15
C SER A 17 9.33 -3.97 0.63
N LEU A 18 9.95 -4.64 -0.34
CA LEU A 18 9.50 -5.95 -0.88
C LEU A 18 10.03 -7.15 -0.09
N PHE A 19 10.77 -6.93 1.01
CA PHE A 19 11.37 -8.03 1.75
C PHE A 19 10.34 -8.89 2.49
N TYR A 20 9.34 -8.28 3.14
CA TYR A 20 8.29 -9.04 3.83
C TYR A 20 7.39 -9.86 2.87
N PRO A 21 6.94 -9.36 1.69
CA PRO A 21 6.17 -10.19 0.76
C PRO A 21 7.03 -11.28 0.12
N PHE A 22 8.34 -11.05 -0.05
CA PHE A 22 9.27 -12.11 -0.47
C PHE A 22 9.32 -13.26 0.56
N ILE A 23 9.47 -12.95 1.85
CA ILE A 23 9.44 -13.95 2.93
C ILE A 23 8.10 -14.69 2.95
N TYR A 24 6.99 -13.95 2.83
CA TYR A 24 5.66 -14.56 2.74
C TYR A 24 5.57 -15.56 1.58
N GLY A 25 6.01 -15.17 0.37
CA GLY A 25 5.99 -16.04 -0.80
C GLY A 25 6.82 -17.32 -0.62
N LEU A 26 7.96 -17.24 0.06
CA LEU A 26 8.82 -18.40 0.32
C LEU A 26 8.22 -19.36 1.37
N LEU A 27 7.56 -18.81 2.40
CA LEU A 27 7.08 -19.60 3.54
C LEU A 27 5.62 -20.03 3.45
N LYS A 28 4.81 -19.39 2.61
CA LYS A 28 3.37 -19.67 2.51
C LYS A 28 3.10 -21.15 2.25
N ASP A 29 3.73 -21.71 1.22
CA ASP A 29 3.46 -23.09 0.79
C ASP A 29 4.15 -24.16 1.67
N LEU A 30 5.10 -23.75 2.52
CA LEU A 30 5.84 -24.64 3.42
C LEU A 30 5.25 -24.69 4.82
N LEU A 31 4.91 -23.53 5.37
CA LEU A 31 4.51 -23.38 6.78
C LEU A 31 3.02 -23.02 6.92
N LEU A 32 2.48 -22.14 6.08
CA LEU A 32 1.10 -21.68 6.22
C LEU A 32 0.05 -22.62 5.58
N SER A 33 0.44 -23.44 4.61
CA SER A 33 -0.41 -24.50 4.04
C SER A 33 -0.21 -25.86 4.74
N SER A 34 0.66 -25.93 5.75
CA SER A 34 0.97 -27.17 6.47
C SER A 34 -0.24 -27.62 7.28
N SER A 35 -0.59 -28.91 7.18
CA SER A 35 -1.61 -29.54 8.06
C SER A 35 -1.14 -29.65 9.52
N ASN A 36 0.16 -29.49 9.78
CA ASN A 36 0.72 -29.46 11.12
C ASN A 36 0.49 -28.08 11.76
N SER A 37 -0.31 -28.06 12.83
CA SER A 37 -0.68 -26.83 13.56
C SER A 37 0.53 -26.06 14.10
N MET A 38 1.61 -26.75 14.50
CA MET A 38 2.82 -26.11 14.98
C MET A 38 3.54 -25.34 13.87
N ASN A 39 3.66 -25.92 12.68
CA ASN A 39 4.27 -25.26 11.53
C ASN A 39 3.47 -24.03 11.10
N TYR A 40 2.13 -24.14 11.11
CA TYR A 40 1.23 -23.04 10.82
C TYR A 40 1.42 -21.87 11.78
N ILE A 41 1.49 -22.15 13.09
CA ILE A 41 1.70 -21.14 14.13
C ILE A 41 3.09 -20.50 13.96
N LEU A 42 4.14 -21.30 13.82
CA LEU A 42 5.51 -20.81 13.63
C LEU A 42 5.64 -19.94 12.37
N GLY A 43 5.09 -20.39 11.23
CA GLY A 43 5.07 -19.63 9.99
C GLY A 43 4.37 -18.27 10.15
N SER A 44 3.23 -18.26 10.85
CA SER A 44 2.50 -17.03 11.16
C SER A 44 3.34 -16.05 12.00
N PHE A 45 4.03 -16.54 13.03
CA PHE A 45 4.92 -15.72 13.85
C PHE A 45 6.11 -15.17 13.05
N VAL A 46 6.77 -16.01 12.25
CA VAL A 46 7.91 -15.58 11.41
C VAL A 46 7.48 -14.48 10.45
N ILE A 47 6.32 -14.62 9.80
CA ILE A 47 5.81 -13.60 8.88
C ILE A 47 5.47 -12.31 9.63
N ALA A 48 4.77 -12.38 10.77
CA ALA A 48 4.44 -11.21 11.56
C ALA A 48 5.70 -10.44 12.01
N ILE A 49 6.72 -11.16 12.48
CA ILE A 49 8.02 -10.57 12.86
C ILE A 49 8.69 -9.94 11.63
N SER A 50 8.70 -10.62 10.48
CA SER A 50 9.30 -10.09 9.25
C SER A 50 8.64 -8.78 8.78
N ILE A 51 7.32 -8.66 8.93
CA ILE A 51 6.57 -7.43 8.63
C ILE A 51 7.04 -6.30 9.56
N ILE A 52 7.04 -6.53 10.87
CA ILE A 52 7.40 -5.52 11.87
C ILE A 52 8.84 -5.03 11.65
N LEU A 53 9.77 -5.98 11.47
CA LEU A 53 11.18 -5.67 11.22
C LEU A 53 11.36 -4.89 9.92
N ASN A 54 10.68 -5.28 8.84
CA ASN A 54 10.82 -4.61 7.56
C ASN A 54 10.23 -3.19 7.60
N ILE A 55 9.04 -3.00 8.18
CA ILE A 55 8.45 -1.66 8.38
C ILE A 55 9.40 -0.80 9.22
N GLY A 56 9.89 -1.32 10.35
CA GLY A 56 10.82 -0.60 11.22
C GLY A 56 12.10 -0.19 10.50
N LEU A 57 12.66 -1.08 9.67
CA LEU A 57 13.88 -0.82 8.92
C LEU A 57 13.66 0.24 7.83
N VAL A 58 12.60 0.12 7.02
CA VAL A 58 12.26 1.12 5.99
C VAL A 58 11.99 2.48 6.64
N PHE A 59 11.25 2.49 7.75
CA PHE A 59 10.98 3.71 8.50
C PHE A 59 12.26 4.35 9.07
N TYR A 60 13.18 3.54 9.62
CA TYR A 60 14.47 4.02 10.12
C TYR A 60 15.27 4.75 9.04
N PHE A 61 15.41 4.15 7.85
CA PHE A 61 16.10 4.81 6.74
C PHE A 61 15.35 6.05 6.25
N ALA A 62 14.03 5.99 6.13
CA ALA A 62 13.23 7.14 5.71
C ALA A 62 13.35 8.34 6.66
N LYS A 63 13.39 8.08 7.97
CA LYS A 63 13.63 9.09 9.00
C LYS A 63 15.05 9.65 8.92
N ASN A 64 16.06 8.81 8.77
CA ASN A 64 17.46 9.25 8.65
C ASN A 64 17.73 10.06 7.38
N LEU A 65 16.97 9.80 6.31
CA LEU A 65 17.00 10.58 5.06
C LEU A 65 16.20 11.89 5.16
N GLY A 66 15.47 12.10 6.26
CA GLY A 66 14.83 13.37 6.61
C GLY A 66 13.55 13.70 5.84
N PHE A 67 12.89 12.70 5.22
CA PHE A 67 11.66 12.94 4.46
C PHE A 67 10.39 12.41 5.14
N ILE A 68 10.53 11.77 6.31
CA ILE A 68 9.42 11.34 7.16
C ILE A 68 9.69 11.73 8.61
N GLY A 69 8.64 12.17 9.30
CA GLY A 69 8.60 12.34 10.75
C GLY A 69 7.17 12.21 11.25
N PHE A 70 7.01 11.71 12.47
CA PHE A 70 5.73 11.75 13.18
C PHE A 70 5.80 12.87 14.22
N ASP A 71 4.76 13.68 14.27
CA ASP A 71 4.58 14.66 15.32
C ASP A 71 3.16 14.56 15.91
N LYS A 72 2.97 15.13 17.10
CA LYS A 72 1.68 15.07 17.82
C LYS A 72 0.59 15.91 17.15
N GLU A 73 0.95 16.81 16.23
CA GLU A 73 -0.01 17.65 15.51
C GLU A 73 -0.80 16.86 14.45
N PHE A 74 -0.52 15.57 14.28
CA PHE A 74 -1.38 14.65 13.56
C PHE A 74 -2.81 14.57 14.15
N PHE A 75 -2.96 14.60 15.47
CA PHE A 75 -4.24 14.34 16.15
C PHE A 75 -5.20 15.54 16.12
N THR A 76 -5.67 15.91 14.93
CA THR A 76 -6.62 17.01 14.72
C THR A 76 -7.89 16.51 14.04
N LYS A 77 -9.04 17.13 14.35
CA LYS A 77 -10.33 16.85 13.69
C LYS A 77 -10.23 16.98 12.17
N ARG A 78 -9.44 17.95 11.68
CA ARG A 78 -9.18 18.16 10.26
C ARG A 78 -8.51 16.93 9.63
N ASN A 79 -7.47 16.38 10.25
CA ASN A 79 -6.77 15.21 9.70
C ASN A 79 -7.67 13.97 9.66
N PHE A 80 -8.46 13.73 10.72
CA PHE A 80 -9.45 12.64 10.71
C PHE A 80 -10.55 12.83 9.67
N ALA A 81 -11.04 14.06 9.47
CA ALA A 81 -12.01 14.36 8.42
C ALA A 81 -11.43 14.13 7.02
N LEU A 82 -10.16 14.48 6.80
CA LEU A 82 -9.47 14.23 5.53
C LEU A 82 -9.19 12.74 5.29
N ILE A 83 -8.87 11.97 6.32
CA ILE A 83 -8.76 10.50 6.25
C ILE A 83 -10.10 9.91 5.79
N PHE A 84 -11.20 10.31 6.44
CA PHE A 84 -12.53 9.80 6.10
C PHE A 84 -12.97 10.21 4.70
N LEU A 85 -12.78 11.48 4.32
CA LEU A 85 -13.07 11.94 2.95
C LEU A 85 -12.23 11.19 1.92
N GLY A 86 -10.95 10.98 2.20
CA GLY A 86 -10.06 10.18 1.37
C GLY A 86 -10.57 8.76 1.17
N PHE A 87 -10.97 8.10 2.25
CA PHE A 87 -11.59 6.78 2.20
C PHE A 87 -12.85 6.76 1.30
N ILE A 88 -13.76 7.72 1.46
CA ILE A 88 -14.97 7.81 0.62
C ILE A 88 -14.61 7.97 -0.85
N LEU A 89 -13.67 8.87 -1.19
CA LEU A 89 -13.23 9.07 -2.57
C LEU A 89 -12.59 7.82 -3.18
N LEU A 90 -11.76 7.10 -2.41
CA LEU A 90 -11.17 5.83 -2.85
C LEU A 90 -12.25 4.78 -3.12
N ARG A 91 -13.27 4.69 -2.27
CA ARG A 91 -14.40 3.77 -2.47
C ARG A 91 -15.26 4.14 -3.68
N MET A 92 -15.47 5.43 -3.93
CA MET A 92 -16.18 5.89 -5.12
C MET A 92 -15.40 5.52 -6.39
N ILE A 93 -14.08 5.73 -6.41
CA ILE A 93 -13.23 5.35 -7.55
C ILE A 93 -13.28 3.82 -7.78
N ALA A 94 -13.16 3.03 -6.71
CA ALA A 94 -13.25 1.57 -6.79
C ALA A 94 -14.59 1.11 -7.38
N TYR A 95 -15.70 1.68 -6.89
CA TYR A 95 -17.04 1.30 -7.30
C TYR A 95 -17.35 1.71 -8.74
N ILE A 96 -17.05 2.95 -9.13
CA ILE A 96 -17.21 3.41 -10.51
C ILE A 96 -16.33 2.57 -11.45
N GLY A 97 -15.10 2.29 -11.04
CA GLY A 97 -14.19 1.41 -11.77
C GLY A 97 -14.76 0.01 -12.00
N TYR A 98 -15.34 -0.59 -10.96
CA TYR A 98 -16.04 -1.88 -11.06
C TYR A 98 -17.18 -1.83 -12.07
N LEU A 99 -18.06 -0.83 -12.02
CA LEU A 99 -19.17 -0.70 -12.97
C LEU A 99 -18.69 -0.60 -14.42
N ILE A 100 -17.58 0.11 -14.68
CA ILE A 100 -17.01 0.21 -16.03
C ILE A 100 -16.42 -1.14 -16.47
N LEU A 101 -15.73 -1.85 -15.58
CA LEU A 101 -15.19 -3.18 -15.86
C LEU A 101 -16.30 -4.20 -16.14
N GLU A 102 -17.38 -4.18 -15.37
CA GLU A 102 -18.53 -5.07 -15.54
C GLU A 102 -19.18 -4.87 -16.91
N ASN A 103 -19.33 -3.62 -17.35
CA ASN A 103 -19.79 -3.30 -18.71
C ASN A 103 -18.81 -3.75 -19.81
N GLN A 104 -17.54 -4.00 -19.48
CA GLN A 104 -16.52 -4.55 -20.38
C GLN A 104 -16.44 -6.10 -20.30
N GLY A 105 -17.32 -6.74 -19.52
CA GLY A 105 -17.34 -8.19 -19.30
C GLY A 105 -16.33 -8.69 -18.27
N GLY A 106 -15.75 -7.81 -17.46
CA GLY A 106 -14.82 -8.15 -16.38
C GLY A 106 -15.41 -7.91 -14.99
N ASN A 107 -15.06 -8.74 -14.01
CA ASN A 107 -15.70 -8.68 -12.68
C ASN A 107 -14.77 -8.18 -11.56
N ALA A 108 -13.47 -8.04 -11.86
CA ALA A 108 -12.44 -7.57 -10.93
C ALA A 108 -11.18 -7.20 -11.72
N THR A 109 -10.28 -6.40 -11.13
CA THR A 109 -8.95 -6.18 -11.70
C THR A 109 -8.09 -7.45 -11.55
N ILE A 110 -7.01 -7.57 -12.34
CA ILE A 110 -6.05 -8.69 -12.14
C ILE A 110 -5.39 -8.61 -10.76
N ASN A 111 -5.06 -7.40 -10.29
CA ASN A 111 -4.49 -7.23 -8.96
C ASN A 111 -5.44 -7.76 -7.87
N ASP A 112 -6.73 -7.47 -7.95
CA ASP A 112 -7.73 -7.98 -6.99
C ASP A 112 -7.84 -9.51 -7.06
N GLN A 113 -7.78 -10.10 -8.26
CA GLN A 113 -7.79 -11.56 -8.44
C GLN A 113 -6.52 -12.21 -7.87
N LEU A 114 -5.34 -11.61 -8.08
CA LEU A 114 -4.07 -12.11 -7.55
C LEU A 114 -4.04 -12.05 -6.03
N ILE A 115 -4.55 -10.95 -5.46
CA ILE A 115 -4.72 -10.78 -4.02
C ILE A 115 -5.65 -11.87 -3.49
N TRP A 116 -6.84 -12.05 -4.08
CA TRP A 116 -7.79 -13.06 -3.65
C TRP A 116 -7.20 -14.47 -3.73
N LYS A 117 -6.54 -14.83 -4.83
CA LYS A 117 -5.85 -16.13 -4.98
C LYS A 117 -4.74 -16.32 -3.93
N THR A 118 -4.06 -15.25 -3.58
CA THR A 118 -2.94 -15.29 -2.63
C THR A 118 -3.42 -15.46 -1.20
N PHE A 119 -4.50 -14.78 -0.80
CA PHE A 119 -4.89 -14.66 0.61
C PHE A 119 -6.18 -15.36 0.98
N SER A 120 -7.01 -15.79 0.01
CA SER A 120 -8.29 -16.47 0.28
C SER A 120 -8.13 -17.66 1.20
N GLN A 121 -7.11 -18.51 1.02
CA GLN A 121 -6.89 -19.68 1.89
C GLN A 121 -5.84 -19.43 2.99
N GLY A 122 -5.45 -18.17 3.20
CA GLY A 122 -4.39 -17.81 4.13
C GLY A 122 -4.89 -17.60 5.56
N ASN A 123 -3.95 -17.46 6.49
CA ASN A 123 -4.26 -17.02 7.85
C ASN A 123 -4.97 -15.65 7.82
N PRO A 124 -6.19 -15.50 8.39
CA PRO A 124 -6.94 -14.25 8.40
C PRO A 124 -6.17 -13.06 9.00
N ILE A 125 -5.45 -13.30 10.11
CA ILE A 125 -4.69 -12.26 10.80
C ILE A 125 -3.53 -11.80 9.91
N ILE A 126 -2.80 -12.75 9.32
CA ILE A 126 -1.70 -12.43 8.41
C ILE A 126 -2.22 -11.70 7.17
N THR A 127 -3.37 -12.10 6.64
CA THR A 127 -4.02 -11.44 5.50
C THR A 127 -4.30 -9.96 5.79
N VAL A 128 -4.93 -9.65 6.93
CA VAL A 128 -5.18 -8.26 7.33
C VAL A 128 -3.88 -7.50 7.58
N LEU A 129 -2.92 -8.09 8.30
CA LEU A 129 -1.63 -7.46 8.57
C LEU A 129 -0.88 -7.12 7.27
N MET A 130 -0.86 -8.02 6.30
CA MET A 130 -0.19 -7.85 5.02
C MET A 130 -0.90 -6.79 4.16
N MET A 131 -2.18 -7.01 3.87
CA MET A 131 -2.91 -6.25 2.86
C MET A 131 -3.45 -4.92 3.37
N ALA A 132 -4.01 -4.92 4.58
CA ALA A 132 -4.70 -3.74 5.08
C ALA A 132 -3.77 -2.80 5.86
N ILE A 133 -2.60 -3.26 6.29
CA ILE A 133 -1.70 -2.49 7.15
C ILE A 133 -0.31 -2.34 6.53
N ALA A 134 0.42 -3.44 6.33
CA ALA A 134 1.81 -3.40 5.90
C ALA A 134 1.97 -2.82 4.49
N ALA A 135 1.19 -3.29 3.52
CA ALA A 135 1.22 -2.78 2.15
C ALA A 135 0.91 -1.28 2.10
N PRO A 136 -0.21 -0.77 2.64
CA PRO A 136 -0.48 0.67 2.67
C PRO A 136 0.62 1.50 3.33
N ILE A 137 1.15 1.07 4.49
CA ILE A 137 2.24 1.80 5.18
C ILE A 137 3.47 1.91 4.28
N MET A 138 3.92 0.78 3.72
CA MET A 138 5.10 0.74 2.86
C MET A 138 4.90 1.57 1.60
N GLU A 139 3.77 1.41 0.94
CA GLU A 139 3.43 2.15 -0.25
C GLU A 139 3.41 3.65 0.02
N GLU A 140 2.78 4.14 1.09
CA GLU A 140 2.78 5.57 1.41
C GLU A 140 4.19 6.10 1.72
N ILE A 141 5.05 5.32 2.39
CA ILE A 141 6.45 5.69 2.63
C ILE A 141 7.19 5.88 1.30
N ILE A 142 7.00 4.99 0.33
CA ILE A 142 7.67 5.06 -0.98
C ILE A 142 7.06 6.15 -1.86
N PHE A 143 5.75 6.10 -2.08
CA PHE A 143 5.08 6.96 -3.07
C PHE A 143 4.92 8.39 -2.58
N ARG A 144 4.65 8.62 -1.29
CA ARG A 144 4.39 9.98 -0.77
C ARG A 144 5.64 10.53 -0.10
N GLY A 145 6.26 9.73 0.76
CA GLY A 145 7.54 10.08 1.36
C GLY A 145 8.67 10.18 0.33
N ALA A 146 9.06 9.06 -0.27
CA ALA A 146 10.30 8.99 -1.04
C ALA A 146 10.18 9.65 -2.44
N ILE A 147 9.08 9.45 -3.17
CA ILE A 147 8.92 10.07 -4.50
C ILE A 147 8.59 11.57 -4.38
N ILE A 148 7.50 11.92 -3.67
CA ILE A 148 7.04 13.33 -3.61
C ILE A 148 7.92 14.16 -2.67
N ASN A 149 8.12 13.71 -1.42
CA ASN A 149 8.77 14.54 -0.40
C ASN A 149 10.29 14.52 -0.42
N TYR A 150 10.92 13.55 -1.10
CA TYR A 150 12.37 13.42 -1.16
C TYR A 150 12.91 13.62 -2.58
N TRP A 151 12.57 12.75 -3.53
CA TRP A 151 13.12 12.80 -4.89
C TRP A 151 12.68 14.05 -5.64
N LEU A 152 11.37 14.28 -5.72
CA LEU A 152 10.75 15.39 -6.46
C LEU A 152 10.28 16.53 -5.55
N LYS A 153 10.93 16.69 -4.39
CA LYS A 153 10.55 17.69 -3.38
C LYS A 153 10.52 19.13 -3.91
N ASP A 154 11.37 19.41 -4.90
CA ASP A 154 11.54 20.72 -5.53
C ASP A 154 10.44 20.98 -6.59
N PHE A 155 9.70 19.94 -6.99
CA PHE A 155 8.59 19.99 -7.96
C PHE A 155 7.39 19.15 -7.47
N PRO A 156 6.77 19.50 -6.34
CA PRO A 156 5.84 18.59 -5.67
C PRO A 156 4.54 18.32 -6.47
N ILE A 157 4.14 19.22 -7.38
CA ILE A 157 3.01 18.99 -8.31
C ILE A 157 3.38 17.92 -9.34
N ILE A 158 4.59 17.98 -9.90
CA ILE A 158 5.13 16.92 -10.77
C ILE A 158 5.25 15.63 -9.96
N GLY A 159 5.69 15.72 -8.70
CA GLY A 159 5.73 14.61 -7.76
C GLY A 159 4.40 13.89 -7.61
N VAL A 160 3.29 14.63 -7.44
CA VAL A 160 1.93 14.06 -7.37
C VAL A 160 1.61 13.24 -8.62
N LEU A 161 1.85 13.79 -9.81
CA LEU A 161 1.57 13.09 -11.07
C LEU A 161 2.47 11.87 -11.25
N VAL A 162 3.79 12.01 -11.08
CA VAL A 162 4.76 10.93 -11.22
C VAL A 162 4.50 9.80 -10.23
N SER A 163 4.22 10.14 -8.97
CA SER A 163 3.88 9.17 -7.93
C SER A 163 2.62 8.38 -8.30
N SER A 164 1.58 9.05 -8.81
CA SER A 164 0.32 8.40 -9.22
C SER A 164 0.48 7.49 -10.44
N ILE A 165 1.28 7.91 -11.42
CA ILE A 165 1.62 7.11 -12.62
C ILE A 165 2.37 5.84 -12.20
N ILE A 166 3.42 5.97 -11.39
CA ILE A 166 4.22 4.82 -10.94
C ILE A 166 3.38 3.89 -10.05
N PHE A 167 2.53 4.45 -9.17
CA PHE A 167 1.59 3.67 -8.36
C PHE A 167 0.71 2.78 -9.24
N ALA A 168 0.04 3.35 -10.25
CA ALA A 168 -0.81 2.59 -11.18
C ALA A 168 -0.03 1.52 -11.94
N SER A 169 1.16 1.85 -12.43
CA SER A 169 2.01 0.93 -13.19
C SER A 169 2.48 -0.29 -12.38
N LEU A 170 2.53 -0.18 -11.05
CA LEU A 170 2.95 -1.27 -10.17
C LEU A 170 1.78 -2.13 -9.65
N HIS A 171 0.53 -1.78 -9.96
CA HIS A 171 -0.67 -2.49 -9.48
C HIS A 171 -1.24 -3.50 -10.50
N SER A 172 -0.37 -4.27 -11.17
CA SER A 172 -0.73 -5.40 -12.06
C SER A 172 -1.98 -5.16 -12.91
N THR A 173 -1.89 -4.24 -13.88
CA THR A 173 -3.02 -3.80 -14.71
C THR A 173 -2.99 -4.48 -16.08
N SER A 174 -4.15 -4.94 -16.57
CA SER A 174 -4.28 -5.58 -17.90
C SER A 174 -5.07 -4.78 -18.91
N ASN A 175 -5.79 -3.77 -18.46
CA ASN A 175 -6.59 -2.91 -19.31
C ASN A 175 -6.52 -1.46 -18.82
N ILE A 176 -6.89 -0.54 -19.71
CA ILE A 176 -6.81 0.90 -19.47
C ILE A 176 -7.72 1.33 -18.32
N THR A 177 -8.88 0.69 -18.14
CA THR A 177 -9.81 0.95 -17.03
C THR A 177 -9.13 0.70 -15.69
N SER A 178 -8.52 -0.47 -15.52
CA SER A 178 -7.82 -0.85 -14.28
C SER A 178 -6.63 0.06 -14.01
N TYR A 179 -5.89 0.46 -15.06
CA TYR A 179 -4.83 1.45 -14.92
C TYR A 179 -5.36 2.77 -14.35
N PHE A 180 -6.45 3.29 -14.88
CA PHE A 180 -7.03 4.54 -14.39
C PHE A 180 -7.65 4.42 -12.99
N ILE A 181 -8.20 3.27 -12.61
CA ILE A 181 -8.65 3.01 -11.23
C ILE A 181 -7.49 3.25 -10.26
N TYR A 182 -6.36 2.56 -10.46
CA TYR A 182 -5.19 2.71 -9.58
C TYR A 182 -4.52 4.06 -9.71
N PHE A 183 -4.51 4.68 -10.90
CA PHE A 183 -3.99 6.04 -11.08
C PHE A 183 -4.79 7.05 -10.24
N PHE A 184 -6.12 7.03 -10.31
CA PHE A 184 -6.95 7.97 -9.54
C PHE A 184 -6.90 7.68 -8.04
N MET A 185 -6.80 6.42 -7.62
CA MET A 185 -6.54 6.08 -6.21
C MET A 185 -5.20 6.64 -5.74
N GLY A 186 -4.14 6.42 -6.53
CA GLY A 186 -2.82 6.95 -6.30
C GLY A 186 -2.81 8.48 -6.20
N PHE A 187 -3.58 9.13 -7.06
CA PHE A 187 -3.75 10.57 -7.11
C PHE A 187 -4.46 11.13 -5.88
N VAL A 188 -5.57 10.53 -5.43
CA VAL A 188 -6.28 10.96 -4.21
C VAL A 188 -5.34 10.91 -3.01
N LEU A 189 -4.64 9.80 -2.82
CA LEU A 189 -3.66 9.64 -1.74
C LEU A 189 -2.51 10.64 -1.85
N ALA A 190 -1.99 10.87 -3.06
CA ALA A 190 -0.95 11.88 -3.29
C ALA A 190 -1.44 13.31 -2.96
N ILE A 191 -2.70 13.63 -3.25
CA ILE A 191 -3.31 14.93 -2.89
C ILE A 191 -3.52 15.08 -1.39
N LEU A 192 -3.95 14.02 -0.69
CA LEU A 192 -4.05 14.03 0.78
C LEU A 192 -2.69 14.38 1.40
N PHE A 193 -1.63 13.69 0.96
CA PHE A 193 -0.26 14.02 1.38
C PHE A 193 0.14 15.44 0.97
N PHE A 194 -0.09 15.84 -0.28
CA PHE A 194 0.32 17.15 -0.79
C PHE A 194 -0.30 18.31 0.01
N LYS A 195 -1.59 18.18 0.38
CA LYS A 195 -2.33 19.20 1.15
C LYS A 195 -2.00 19.23 2.63
N THR A 196 -1.63 18.09 3.22
CA THR A 196 -1.41 17.99 4.67
C THR A 196 0.06 17.99 5.06
N LYS A 197 0.94 17.63 4.13
CA LYS A 197 2.36 17.29 4.36
C LYS A 197 2.54 16.19 5.40
N ARG A 198 1.51 15.35 5.56
CA ARG A 198 1.44 14.25 6.53
C ARG A 198 1.18 12.95 5.80
N ILE A 199 2.11 12.01 5.92
CA ILE A 199 1.94 10.69 5.33
C ILE A 199 0.85 9.91 6.06
N GLU A 200 0.63 10.20 7.34
CA GLU A 200 -0.32 9.53 8.24
C GLU A 200 -1.76 9.69 7.77
N VAL A 201 -2.09 10.85 7.18
CA VAL A 201 -3.41 11.10 6.59
C VAL A 201 -3.65 10.19 5.39
N SER A 202 -2.62 9.99 4.56
CA SER A 202 -2.72 9.12 3.39
C SER A 202 -2.72 7.65 3.81
N ILE A 203 -1.86 7.27 4.77
CA ILE A 203 -1.83 5.93 5.38
C ILE A 203 -3.20 5.58 5.95
N GLY A 204 -3.81 6.46 6.75
CA GLY A 204 -5.11 6.22 7.34
C GLY A 204 -6.20 5.97 6.30
N ALA A 205 -6.30 6.83 5.28
CA ALA A 205 -7.27 6.65 4.20
C ALA A 205 -7.02 5.34 3.42
N HIS A 206 -5.75 5.00 3.19
CA HIS A 206 -5.36 3.83 2.43
C HIS A 206 -5.61 2.52 3.19
N ILE A 207 -5.32 2.49 4.50
CA ILE A 207 -5.65 1.39 5.41
C ILE A 207 -7.16 1.15 5.43
N LEU A 208 -7.97 2.20 5.63
CA LEU A 208 -9.43 2.06 5.64
C LEU A 208 -9.97 1.50 4.32
N ASN A 209 -9.39 1.92 3.19
CA ASN A 209 -9.79 1.40 1.88
C ASN A 209 -9.45 -0.09 1.71
N ASN A 210 -8.28 -0.54 2.18
CA ASN A 210 -7.84 -1.93 2.05
C ASN A 210 -8.40 -2.87 3.14
N LEU A 211 -8.88 -2.32 4.26
CA LEU A 211 -9.46 -3.13 5.32
C LEU A 211 -10.75 -3.82 4.85
N LEU A 212 -11.59 -3.15 4.04
CA LEU A 212 -12.81 -3.74 3.49
C LEU A 212 -12.58 -4.99 2.63
N PRO A 213 -11.73 -4.96 1.57
CA PRO A 213 -11.44 -6.17 0.80
C PRO A 213 -10.72 -7.23 1.63
N ALA A 214 -9.82 -6.86 2.55
CA ALA A 214 -9.19 -7.84 3.45
C ALA A 214 -10.21 -8.58 4.32
N ILE A 215 -11.19 -7.85 4.87
CA ILE A 215 -12.31 -8.44 5.61
C ILE A 215 -13.19 -9.32 4.70
N SER A 216 -13.47 -8.86 3.48
CA SER A 216 -14.26 -9.65 2.51
C SER A 216 -13.61 -10.98 2.20
N ILE A 217 -12.27 -11.03 2.07
CA ILE A 217 -11.54 -12.27 1.84
C ILE A 217 -11.71 -13.24 3.02
N ILE A 218 -11.62 -12.73 4.25
CA ILE A 218 -11.77 -13.54 5.47
C ILE A 218 -13.17 -14.13 5.62
N PHE A 219 -14.22 -13.40 5.23
CA PHE A 219 -15.59 -13.91 5.32
C PHE A 219 -16.04 -14.70 4.09
N SER A 220 -15.23 -14.71 3.02
CA SER A 220 -15.41 -15.58 1.86
C SER A 220 -14.72 -16.95 2.01
N LEU A 221 -14.02 -17.17 3.12
CA LEU A 221 -13.54 -18.46 3.62
C LEU A 221 -14.69 -19.26 4.25
#